data_AF-A0A2H3D1Q1-F1
#
_entry.id   AF-A0A2H3D1Q1-F1
#
_cell.length_a   1.000
_cell.length_b   1.000
_cell.length_c   1.000
_cell.angle_alpha   90.00
_cell.angle_beta   90.00
_cell.angle_gamma   90.00
#
_symmetry.space_group_name_H-M   'P 1'
#
loop_
_entity.id
_entity.type
_entity.pdbx_description
1 polymer ?
#
loop_
_entity_poly.entity_id
_entity_poly.type
_entity_poly.pdbx_seq_one_letter_code
_entity_poly.pdbx_strand_id
1 'polypeptide(L)'
;MAPKISLSKGARQPHREAWTVERLVHERSVALGFAIDTGTAHTYTSALNSYISFCQRHNFPIEPMPDMLSFFVVYMSYHIKPKSVDSYLSGICNQLEHYFPDVHAIRKSLLVKRTLKGCMQLHSTAVKCKLPLTCPQLQLVLDKFNTSTFHDDSLFVAMILTGFYSLLRLAEISMPDSKEL
;
A
#
# COMPACT_ATOMS: atom_id res chain seq x y z
N MET A 1 10.74 31.25 -23.21
CA MET A 1 12.20 31.16 -23.06
C MET A 1 12.49 30.91 -21.58
N ALA A 2 12.86 29.69 -21.19
CA ALA A 2 13.07 29.35 -19.78
C ALA A 2 14.36 30.04 -19.27
N PRO A 3 14.38 30.57 -18.03
CA PRO A 3 15.56 31.25 -17.49
C PRO A 3 16.72 30.26 -17.32
N LYS A 4 17.91 30.62 -17.83
CA LYS A 4 19.16 29.89 -17.58
C LYS A 4 19.64 30.21 -16.16
N ILE A 5 19.39 29.30 -15.23
CA ILE A 5 20.00 29.31 -13.90
C ILE A 5 21.46 28.86 -14.07
N SER A 6 22.40 29.66 -13.60
CA SER A 6 23.84 29.35 -13.65
C SER A 6 24.41 29.17 -12.25
N LEU A 7 25.47 28.37 -12.14
CA LEU A 7 26.17 28.14 -10.89
C LEU A 7 26.81 29.44 -10.39
N SER A 8 26.66 29.73 -9.09
CA SER A 8 27.29 30.89 -8.46
C SER A 8 28.81 30.78 -8.52
N LYS A 9 29.50 31.87 -8.86
CA LYS A 9 30.97 31.90 -9.06
C LYS A 9 31.82 31.45 -7.85
N GLY A 10 31.24 31.33 -6.65
CA GLY A 10 31.92 30.86 -5.44
C GLY A 10 31.63 29.41 -5.03
N ALA A 11 30.81 28.66 -5.78
CA ALA A 11 30.43 27.31 -5.39
C ALA A 11 31.58 26.32 -5.65
N ARG A 12 32.18 25.79 -4.57
CA ARG A 12 33.16 24.69 -4.64
C ARG A 12 32.42 23.36 -4.53
N GLN A 13 32.00 22.80 -5.67
CA GLN A 13 31.47 21.44 -5.70
C GLN A 13 32.64 20.44 -5.82
N PRO A 14 32.65 19.35 -5.04
CA PRO A 14 33.65 18.30 -5.20
C PRO A 14 33.53 17.67 -6.60
N HIS A 15 34.64 17.12 -7.11
CA HIS A 15 34.62 16.39 -8.37
C HIS A 15 33.72 15.15 -8.21
N ARG A 16 32.68 15.05 -9.05
CA ARG A 16 31.77 13.91 -9.13
C ARG A 16 31.76 13.46 -10.58
N GLU A 17 31.98 12.18 -10.82
CA GLU A 17 31.82 11.62 -12.15
C GLU A 17 30.38 11.77 -12.62
N ALA A 18 30.20 12.18 -13.88
CA ALA A 18 28.88 12.27 -14.47
C ALA A 18 28.32 10.87 -14.67
N TRP A 19 27.13 10.62 -14.13
CA TRP A 19 26.39 9.39 -14.42
C TRP A 19 25.62 9.53 -15.73
N THR A 20 25.49 8.42 -16.45
CA THR A 20 24.60 8.38 -17.61
C THR A 20 23.14 8.51 -17.16
N VAL A 21 22.26 8.89 -18.09
CA VAL A 21 20.82 9.01 -17.80
C VAL A 21 20.26 7.66 -17.35
N GLU A 22 20.69 6.56 -17.97
CA GLU A 22 20.26 5.21 -17.63
C GLU A 22 20.64 4.86 -16.18
N ARG A 23 21.87 5.21 -15.76
CA ARG A 23 22.31 5.00 -14.38
C ARG A 23 21.49 5.84 -13.41
N LEU A 24 21.26 7.12 -13.71
CA LEU A 24 20.43 7.98 -12.86
C LEU A 24 19.00 7.43 -12.70
N VAL A 25 18.42 6.89 -13.77
CA VAL A 25 17.10 6.25 -13.76
C VAL A 25 17.11 4.98 -12.92
N HIS A 26 18.14 4.14 -13.06
CA HIS A 26 18.29 2.90 -12.28
C HIS A 26 18.45 3.17 -10.78
N GLU A 27 19.41 4.02 -10.40
CA GLU A 27 19.69 4.36 -8.99
C GLU A 27 18.46 5.00 -8.32
N ARG A 28 17.71 5.83 -9.07
CA ARG A 28 16.43 6.38 -8.60
C ARG A 28 15.41 5.27 -8.34
N SER A 29 15.27 4.30 -9.23
CA SER A 29 14.36 3.16 -9.03
C SER A 29 14.73 2.34 -7.80
N VAL A 30 16.02 2.09 -7.56
CA VAL A 30 16.51 1.41 -6.36
C VAL A 30 16.15 2.20 -5.11
N ALA A 31 16.45 3.50 -5.08
CA ALA A 31 16.13 4.36 -3.95
C ALA A 31 14.61 4.42 -3.66
N LEU A 32 13.77 4.45 -4.71
CA LEU A 32 12.32 4.39 -4.57
C LEU A 32 11.83 3.05 -4.02
N GLY A 33 12.47 1.94 -4.39
CA GLY A 33 12.19 0.62 -3.83
C GLY A 33 12.46 0.57 -2.33
N PHE A 34 13.59 1.10 -1.87
CA PHE A 34 13.94 1.17 -0.45
C PHE A 34 13.05 2.12 0.37
N ALA A 35 12.37 3.07 -0.28
CA ALA A 35 11.45 3.97 0.40
C ALA A 35 10.10 3.31 0.77
N ILE A 36 9.82 2.10 0.28
CA ILE A 36 8.56 1.40 0.48
C ILE A 36 8.78 0.26 1.48
N ASP A 37 8.00 0.24 2.56
CA ASP A 37 7.97 -0.87 3.51
C ASP A 37 7.56 -2.19 2.81
N THR A 38 8.14 -3.33 3.22
CA THR A 38 7.95 -4.63 2.55
C THR A 38 6.48 -5.07 2.50
N GLY A 39 5.70 -4.82 3.56
CA GLY A 39 4.25 -5.11 3.58
C GLY A 39 3.46 -4.23 2.61
N THR A 40 3.92 -2.98 2.43
CA THR A 40 3.36 -2.04 1.44
C THR A 40 3.71 -2.47 0.02
N ALA A 41 4.94 -2.95 -0.21
CA ALA A 41 5.39 -3.45 -1.51
C ALA A 41 4.52 -4.62 -1.99
N HIS A 42 4.27 -5.62 -1.12
CA HIS A 42 3.40 -6.75 -1.45
C HIS A 42 1.97 -6.30 -1.81
N THR A 43 1.41 -5.36 -1.04
CA THR A 43 0.08 -4.80 -1.29
C THR A 43 0.02 -4.08 -2.64
N TYR A 44 1.06 -3.32 -2.99
CA TYR A 44 1.13 -2.61 -4.27
C TYR A 44 1.31 -3.54 -5.46
N THR A 45 2.12 -4.59 -5.33
CA THR A 45 2.24 -5.65 -6.34
C THR A 45 0.89 -6.35 -6.57
N SER A 46 0.16 -6.66 -5.50
CA SER A 46 -1.19 -7.23 -5.60
C SER A 46 -2.18 -6.31 -6.31
N ALA A 47 -2.13 -5.00 -6.03
CA ALA A 47 -2.93 -4.00 -6.71
C ALA A 47 -2.59 -3.89 -8.21
N LEU A 48 -1.30 -3.90 -8.56
CA LEU A 48 -0.85 -3.90 -9.96
C LEU A 48 -1.32 -5.14 -10.70
N ASN A 49 -1.15 -6.33 -10.11
CA ASN A 49 -1.60 -7.59 -10.71
C ASN A 49 -3.11 -7.60 -10.95
N SER A 50 -3.88 -7.00 -10.04
CA SER A 50 -5.34 -6.85 -10.20
C SER A 50 -5.68 -5.96 -11.40
N TYR A 51 -4.94 -4.87 -11.59
CA TYR A 51 -5.12 -3.96 -12.72
C TYR A 51 -4.69 -4.57 -14.05
N ILE A 52 -3.54 -5.27 -14.10
CA ILE A 52 -3.09 -5.98 -15.30
C ILE A 52 -4.11 -7.04 -15.71
N SER A 53 -4.60 -7.83 -14.76
CA SER A 53 -5.63 -8.85 -15.01
C SER A 53 -6.92 -8.24 -15.55
N PHE A 54 -7.33 -7.08 -15.03
CA PHE A 54 -8.46 -6.32 -15.56
C PHE A 54 -8.20 -5.87 -17.00
N CYS A 55 -7.04 -5.27 -17.28
CA CYS A 55 -6.71 -4.81 -18.63
C CYS A 55 -6.72 -5.97 -19.64
N GLN A 56 -6.09 -7.10 -19.29
CA GLN A 56 -6.06 -8.29 -20.13
C GLN A 56 -7.46 -8.86 -20.39
N ARG A 57 -8.30 -8.95 -19.37
CA ARG A 57 -9.67 -9.50 -19.49
C ARG A 57 -10.56 -8.64 -20.40
N HIS A 58 -10.34 -7.33 -20.41
CA HIS A 58 -11.16 -6.38 -21.17
C HIS A 58 -10.48 -5.89 -22.46
N ASN A 59 -9.32 -6.45 -22.82
CA ASN A 59 -8.50 -6.02 -23.96
C ASN A 59 -8.15 -4.52 -23.94
N PHE A 60 -7.88 -3.99 -22.76
CA PHE A 60 -7.42 -2.61 -22.58
C PHE A 60 -5.90 -2.51 -22.56
N PRO A 61 -5.33 -1.37 -23.00
CA PRO A 61 -3.91 -1.11 -22.82
C PRO A 61 -3.56 -1.05 -21.34
N ILE A 62 -2.35 -1.49 -20.99
CA ILE A 62 -1.82 -1.38 -19.61
C ILE A 62 -1.58 0.09 -19.25
N GLU A 63 -1.30 0.94 -20.25
CA GLU A 63 -1.11 2.37 -20.05
C GLU A 63 -2.35 2.99 -19.37
N PRO A 64 -2.19 3.58 -18.17
CA PRO A 64 -3.30 4.12 -17.41
C PRO A 64 -3.84 5.36 -18.12
N MET A 65 -5.11 5.34 -18.50
CA MET A 65 -5.85 6.51 -18.98
C MET A 65 -6.96 6.87 -17.98
N PRO A 66 -7.48 8.12 -17.99
CA PRO A 66 -8.58 8.51 -17.10
C PRO A 66 -9.77 7.56 -17.17
N ASP A 67 -10.15 7.15 -18.38
CA ASP A 67 -11.26 6.21 -18.60
C ASP A 67 -10.94 4.82 -18.03
N MET A 68 -9.74 4.29 -18.30
CA MET A 68 -9.33 2.95 -17.84
C MET A 68 -9.29 2.85 -16.32
N LEU A 69 -8.72 3.85 -15.63
CA LEU A 69 -8.76 3.90 -14.18
C LEU A 69 -10.19 4.07 -13.66
N SER A 70 -11.04 4.83 -14.34
CA SER A 70 -12.44 4.97 -13.93
C SER A 70 -13.23 3.67 -14.09
N PHE A 71 -13.03 2.92 -15.16
CA PHE A 71 -13.65 1.61 -15.37
C PHE A 71 -13.14 0.59 -14.36
N PHE A 72 -11.83 0.58 -14.09
CA PHE A 72 -11.25 -0.24 -13.03
C PHE A 72 -11.89 0.05 -11.68
N VAL A 73 -12.10 1.33 -11.34
CA VAL A 73 -12.76 1.72 -10.09
C VAL A 73 -14.17 1.15 -10.00
N VAL A 74 -14.98 1.30 -11.05
CA VAL A 74 -16.35 0.75 -11.08
C VAL A 74 -16.32 -0.77 -10.96
N TYR A 75 -15.51 -1.43 -11.77
CA TYR A 75 -15.37 -2.88 -11.80
C TYR A 75 -14.96 -3.45 -10.43
N MET A 76 -13.88 -2.93 -9.85
CA MET A 76 -13.38 -3.42 -8.57
C MET A 76 -14.29 -3.06 -7.40
N SER A 77 -14.97 -1.91 -7.44
CA SER A 77 -15.91 -1.52 -6.39
C SER A 77 -17.13 -2.45 -6.28
N TYR A 78 -17.42 -3.23 -7.32
CA TYR A 78 -18.43 -4.29 -7.27
C TYR A 78 -17.94 -5.54 -6.52
N HIS A 79 -16.64 -5.81 -6.57
CA HIS A 79 -16.05 -7.02 -6.00
C HIS A 79 -15.45 -6.80 -4.59
N ILE A 80 -14.97 -5.58 -4.30
CA ILE A 80 -14.35 -5.21 -3.04
C ILE A 80 -14.82 -3.82 -2.59
N LYS A 81 -14.55 -3.47 -1.32
CA LYS A 81 -14.94 -2.16 -0.78
C LYS A 81 -14.28 -1.02 -1.57
N PRO A 82 -15.01 0.04 -1.94
CA PRO A 82 -14.45 1.19 -2.66
C PRO A 82 -13.24 1.85 -1.96
N LYS A 83 -13.19 1.80 -0.62
CA LYS A 83 -12.02 2.27 0.15
C LYS A 83 -10.76 1.46 -0.16
N SER A 84 -10.89 0.14 -0.32
CA SER A 84 -9.77 -0.73 -0.73
C SER A 84 -9.34 -0.42 -2.17
N VAL A 85 -10.29 -0.07 -3.04
CA VAL A 85 -10.00 0.34 -4.43
C VAL A 85 -9.14 1.61 -4.48
N ASP A 86 -9.38 2.59 -3.60
CA ASP A 86 -8.52 3.79 -3.52
C ASP A 86 -7.07 3.46 -3.10
N SER A 87 -6.90 2.52 -2.17
CA SER A 87 -5.57 1.97 -1.85
C SER A 87 -4.94 1.28 -3.06
N TYR A 88 -5.73 0.53 -3.85
CA TYR A 88 -5.24 -0.12 -5.06
C TYR A 88 -4.78 0.91 -6.09
N LEU A 89 -5.55 1.97 -6.32
CA LEU A 89 -5.13 3.07 -7.21
C LEU A 89 -3.81 3.69 -6.77
N SER A 90 -3.58 3.83 -5.47
CA SER A 90 -2.31 4.32 -4.94
C SER A 90 -1.15 3.38 -5.29
N GLY A 91 -1.34 2.08 -5.09
CA GLY A 91 -0.34 1.06 -5.42
C GLY A 91 -0.05 0.97 -6.92
N ILE A 92 -1.10 1.00 -7.75
CA ILE A 92 -0.99 1.00 -9.21
C ILE A 92 -0.19 2.22 -9.68
N CYS A 93 -0.52 3.41 -9.19
CA CYS A 93 0.19 4.64 -9.57
C CYS A 93 1.67 4.55 -9.18
N ASN A 94 1.98 4.10 -7.97
CA ASN A 94 3.35 3.99 -7.50
C ASN A 94 4.18 3.01 -8.35
N GLN A 95 3.61 1.84 -8.67
CA GLN A 95 4.30 0.83 -9.48
C GLN A 95 4.46 1.25 -10.94
N LEU A 96 3.46 1.94 -11.50
CA LEU A 96 3.47 2.38 -12.89
C LEU A 96 4.22 3.69 -13.13
N GLU A 97 4.50 4.49 -12.10
CA GLU A 97 5.12 5.82 -12.22
C GLU A 97 6.46 5.80 -12.97
N HIS A 98 7.24 4.74 -12.81
CA HIS A 98 8.51 4.60 -13.53
C HIS A 98 8.32 4.52 -15.05
N TYR A 99 7.25 3.90 -15.50
CA TYR A 99 6.92 3.71 -16.91
C TYR A 99 6.04 4.84 -17.46
N PHE A 100 5.14 5.36 -16.63
CA PHE A 100 4.12 6.33 -16.98
C PHE A 100 4.13 7.48 -15.95
N PRO A 101 4.98 8.51 -16.13
CA PRO A 101 5.17 9.57 -15.13
C PRO A 101 3.88 10.37 -14.84
N ASP A 102 2.96 10.43 -15.81
CA ASP A 102 1.70 11.15 -15.69
C ASP A 102 0.60 10.37 -14.93
N VAL A 103 0.86 9.13 -14.51
CA VAL A 103 -0.15 8.27 -13.86
C VAL A 103 -0.78 8.92 -12.64
N HIS A 104 -0.02 9.69 -11.86
CA HIS A 104 -0.54 10.44 -10.70
C HIS A 104 -1.47 11.58 -11.12
N ALA A 105 -1.18 12.26 -12.23
CA ALA A 105 -2.06 13.28 -12.79
C ALA A 105 -3.37 12.66 -13.29
N ILE A 106 -3.27 11.50 -13.94
CA ILE A 106 -4.41 10.72 -14.45
C ILE A 106 -5.30 10.24 -13.30
N ARG A 107 -4.74 9.70 -12.22
CA ARG A 107 -5.48 9.37 -10.98
C ARG A 107 -6.17 10.60 -10.40
N LYS A 108 -5.51 11.76 -10.43
CA LYS A 108 -6.05 13.02 -9.89
C LYS A 108 -7.08 13.69 -10.78
N SER A 109 -7.33 13.16 -11.99
CA SER A 109 -8.33 13.67 -12.92
C SER A 109 -9.73 13.70 -12.30
N LEU A 110 -10.56 14.62 -12.79
CA LEU A 110 -11.91 14.80 -12.27
C LEU A 110 -12.77 13.54 -12.46
N LEU A 111 -12.57 12.84 -13.58
CA LEU A 111 -13.31 11.62 -13.91
C LEU A 111 -13.07 10.54 -12.85
N VAL A 112 -11.81 10.15 -12.61
CA VAL A 112 -11.44 9.11 -11.64
C VAL A 112 -11.94 9.48 -10.23
N LYS A 113 -11.73 10.75 -9.82
CA LYS A 113 -12.20 11.23 -8.51
C LYS A 113 -13.71 11.15 -8.34
N ARG A 114 -14.49 11.58 -9.34
CA ARG A 114 -15.95 11.56 -9.26
C ARG A 114 -16.48 10.13 -9.30
N THR A 115 -15.89 9.27 -10.12
CA THR A 115 -16.25 7.85 -10.19
C THR A 115 -16.00 7.15 -8.86
N LEU A 116 -14.82 7.34 -8.26
CA LEU A 116 -14.51 6.79 -6.94
C LEU A 116 -15.47 7.32 -5.86
N LYS A 117 -15.74 8.63 -5.84
CA LYS A 117 -16.72 9.22 -4.92
C LYS A 117 -18.12 8.61 -5.12
N GLY A 118 -18.55 8.42 -6.36
CA GLY A 118 -19.81 7.77 -6.71
C GLY A 118 -19.86 6.34 -6.19
N CYS A 119 -18.82 5.54 -6.45
CA CYS A 119 -18.71 4.17 -5.94
C CYS A 119 -18.73 4.12 -4.41
N MET A 120 -18.04 5.04 -3.72
CA MET A 120 -18.08 5.15 -2.26
C MET A 120 -19.50 5.39 -1.77
N GLN A 121 -20.28 6.26 -2.41
CA GLN A 121 -21.67 6.52 -2.02
C GLN A 121 -22.58 5.34 -2.33
N LEU A 122 -22.49 4.77 -3.54
CA LEU A 122 -23.32 3.65 -3.99
C LEU A 122 -23.11 2.39 -3.15
N HIS A 123 -21.88 2.11 -2.73
CA HIS A 123 -21.52 0.89 -2.00
C HIS A 123 -21.14 1.20 -0.54
N SER A 124 -21.62 2.34 -0.01
CA SER A 124 -21.42 2.71 1.39
C SER A 124 -22.02 1.63 2.28
N THR A 125 -21.16 0.98 3.06
CA THR A 125 -21.57 0.06 4.13
C THR A 125 -21.31 0.71 5.46
N ALA A 126 -22.22 0.51 6.42
CA ALA A 126 -22.03 0.99 7.78
C ALA A 126 -20.69 0.45 8.32
N VAL A 127 -19.92 1.31 8.99
CA VAL A 127 -18.64 0.92 9.57
C VAL A 127 -18.92 -0.04 10.73
N LYS A 128 -18.70 -1.33 10.50
CA LYS A 128 -18.76 -2.34 11.55
C LYS A 128 -17.46 -2.27 12.37
N CYS A 129 -17.48 -1.51 13.46
CA CYS A 129 -16.40 -1.54 14.44
C CYS A 129 -16.43 -2.87 15.20
N LYS A 130 -15.26 -3.52 15.33
CA LYS A 130 -15.11 -4.61 16.29
C LYS A 130 -15.17 -4.01 17.69
N LEU A 131 -15.83 -4.70 18.63
CA LEU A 131 -15.83 -4.29 20.04
C LEU A 131 -14.39 -4.35 20.59
N PRO A 132 -14.02 -3.43 21.51
CA PRO A 132 -12.71 -3.47 22.13
C PRO A 132 -12.55 -4.75 22.95
N LEU A 133 -11.31 -5.24 23.05
CA LEU A 133 -10.95 -6.26 24.02
C LEU A 133 -11.01 -5.62 25.42
N THR A 134 -11.55 -6.34 26.40
CA THR A 134 -11.76 -5.82 27.76
C THR A 134 -11.12 -6.73 28.81
N CYS A 135 -10.82 -6.20 29.99
CA CYS A 135 -10.22 -6.99 31.07
C CYS A 135 -11.03 -8.26 31.44
N PRO A 136 -12.37 -8.23 31.50
CA PRO A 136 -13.15 -9.46 31.73
C PRO A 136 -12.95 -10.51 30.64
N GLN A 137 -12.78 -10.10 29.38
CA GLN A 137 -12.50 -11.04 28.28
C GLN A 137 -11.09 -11.63 28.39
N LEU A 138 -10.11 -10.89 28.91
CA LEU A 138 -8.78 -11.43 29.20
C LEU A 138 -8.83 -12.47 30.31
N GLN A 139 -9.64 -12.23 31.35
CA GLN A 139 -9.83 -13.20 32.42
C GLN A 139 -10.41 -14.51 31.88
N LEU A 140 -11.38 -14.44 30.96
CA LEU A 140 -11.92 -15.64 30.30
C LEU A 140 -10.85 -16.42 29.53
N VAL A 141 -9.88 -15.74 28.90
CA VAL A 141 -8.76 -16.38 28.22
C VAL A 141 -7.84 -17.06 29.24
N LEU A 142 -7.49 -16.37 30.33
CA LEU A 142 -6.69 -16.92 31.41
C LEU A 142 -7.33 -18.16 32.04
N ASP A 143 -8.62 -18.08 32.37
CA ASP A 143 -9.36 -19.18 32.99
C ASP A 143 -9.47 -20.38 32.04
N LYS A 144 -9.60 -20.13 30.73
CA LYS A 144 -9.67 -21.20 29.71
C LYS A 144 -8.36 -21.96 29.54
N PHE A 145 -7.21 -21.28 29.66
CA PHE A 145 -5.90 -21.88 29.41
C PHE A 145 -5.09 -22.16 30.69
N ASN A 146 -5.67 -21.95 31.88
CA ASN A 146 -4.98 -22.09 33.16
C ASN A 146 -4.38 -23.48 33.42
N THR A 147 -4.97 -24.54 32.87
CA THR A 147 -4.50 -25.92 33.01
C THR A 147 -3.78 -26.43 31.76
N SER A 148 -3.66 -25.62 30.72
CA SER A 148 -2.97 -26.06 29.51
C SER A 148 -1.46 -26.13 29.75
N THR A 149 -0.86 -27.23 29.32
CA THR A 149 0.60 -27.41 29.31
C THR A 149 1.19 -27.28 27.91
N PHE A 150 0.35 -26.97 26.91
CA PHE A 150 0.79 -26.78 25.53
C PHE A 150 1.53 -25.45 25.37
N HIS A 151 2.61 -25.50 24.60
CA HIS A 151 3.42 -24.32 24.32
C HIS A 151 2.62 -23.22 23.61
N ASP A 152 1.87 -23.59 22.57
CA ASP A 152 1.12 -22.62 21.75
C ASP A 152 0.04 -21.88 22.55
N ASP A 153 -0.60 -22.57 23.50
CA ASP A 153 -1.58 -21.95 24.41
C ASP A 153 -0.90 -20.94 25.34
N SER A 154 0.25 -21.30 25.91
CA SER A 154 1.04 -20.41 26.75
C SER A 154 1.55 -19.19 25.98
N LEU A 155 2.03 -19.41 24.76
CA LEU A 155 2.50 -18.36 23.85
C LEU A 155 1.35 -17.42 23.48
N PHE A 156 0.18 -17.95 23.13
CA PHE A 156 -1.01 -17.16 22.81
C PHE A 156 -1.45 -16.26 23.98
N VAL A 157 -1.48 -16.81 25.20
CA VAL A 157 -1.79 -16.04 26.41
C VAL A 157 -0.75 -14.93 26.62
N ALA A 158 0.54 -15.24 26.52
CA ALA A 158 1.61 -14.26 26.67
C ALA A 158 1.50 -13.13 25.62
N MET A 159 1.23 -13.46 24.36
CA MET A 159 1.06 -12.49 23.27
C MET A 159 -0.15 -11.58 23.51
N ILE A 160 -1.31 -12.12 23.91
CA ILE A 160 -2.52 -11.32 24.18
C ILE A 160 -2.31 -10.36 25.34
N LEU A 161 -1.77 -10.85 26.46
CA LEU A 161 -1.55 -10.01 27.64
C LEU A 161 -0.53 -8.92 27.35
N THR A 162 0.57 -9.29 26.69
CA THR A 162 1.60 -8.33 26.29
C THR A 162 0.98 -7.28 25.39
N GLY A 163 0.35 -7.66 24.27
CA GLY A 163 -0.28 -6.73 23.34
C GLY A 163 -1.34 -5.83 23.97
N PHE A 164 -2.16 -6.36 24.88
CA PHE A 164 -3.18 -5.56 25.56
C PHE A 164 -2.60 -4.53 26.53
N TYR A 165 -1.69 -4.93 27.42
CA TYR A 165 -1.16 -4.03 28.47
C TYR A 165 -0.11 -3.06 27.96
N SER A 166 0.66 -3.44 26.93
CA SER A 166 1.66 -2.57 26.32
C SER A 166 1.13 -1.79 25.11
N LEU A 167 -0.11 -2.07 24.68
CA LEU A 167 -0.74 -1.50 23.49
C LEU A 167 0.05 -1.76 22.19
N LEU A 168 0.84 -2.84 22.18
CA LEU A 168 1.62 -3.22 21.02
C LEU A 168 0.71 -3.76 19.91
N ARG A 169 1.04 -3.40 18.67
CA ARG A 169 0.45 -3.95 17.46
C ARG A 169 0.95 -5.37 17.24
N LEU A 170 0.17 -6.17 16.51
CA LEU A 170 0.56 -7.55 16.18
C LEU A 170 1.95 -7.62 15.53
N ALA A 171 2.28 -6.67 14.66
CA ALA A 171 3.58 -6.61 13.98
C ALA A 171 4.78 -6.31 14.91
N GLU A 172 4.54 -5.88 16.15
CA GLU A 172 5.61 -5.62 17.13
C GLU A 172 5.86 -6.82 18.05
N ILE A 173 4.87 -7.71 18.19
CA ILE A 173 4.91 -8.91 19.04
C ILE A 173 5.09 -10.21 18.24
N SER A 174 5.11 -10.14 16.91
CA SER A 174 5.25 -11.30 16.04
C SER A 174 6.16 -11.01 14.86
N MET A 175 6.84 -12.05 14.40
CA MET A 175 7.61 -12.04 13.16
C MET A 175 6.76 -12.68 12.06
N PRO A 176 6.75 -12.12 10.84
CA PRO A 176 6.05 -12.74 9.73
C PRO A 176 6.70 -14.08 9.38
N ASP A 177 5.87 -15.09 9.09
CA ASP A 177 6.30 -16.44 8.72
C ASP A 177 6.72 -16.55 7.22
N SER A 178 6.87 -15.40 6.54
CA SER A 178 7.33 -15.37 5.16
C SER A 178 8.82 -15.68 5.08
N LYS A 179 9.19 -16.71 4.33
CA LYS A 179 10.59 -17.12 4.10
C LYS A 179 11.40 -16.19 3.19
N GLU A 180 10.84 -15.07 2.77
CA GLU A 180 11.49 -14.16 1.83
C GLU A 180 12.15 -13.00 2.60
N LEU A 181 13.48 -13.04 2.59
CA LEU A 181 14.40 -11.93 2.91
C LEU A 181 14.80 -11.25 1.60
#